data_AF-I3ZK96-F1
#
_entry.id   AF-I3ZK96-F1
#
_cell.length_a   1.000
_cell.length_b   1.000
_cell.length_c   1.000
_cell.angle_alpha   90.00
_cell.angle_beta   90.00
_cell.angle_gamma   90.00
#
_symmetry.space_group_name_H-M   'P 1'
#
loop_
_entity.id
_entity.type
_entity.pdbx_description
1 polymer ?
#
loop_
_entity_poly.entity_id
_entity_poly.type
_entity_poly.pdbx_seq_one_letter_code
_entity_poly.pdbx_strand_id
1 'polypeptide(L)'
;MMDAHWTIIILIGAVVGVVVGTIGTSGAIMIPLLVFVFGLSQTSAQGTALLMASCPLWIAPMLVYARANHVEWRLGLLLATGMAVGSIYGAKLAMQLPTVFLKRGFALMLAAVAVRMFFQR
;
A
#
# COMPACT_ATOMS: atom_id res chain seq x y z
N MET A 1 -21.75 20.01 7.78
CA MET A 1 -20.80 19.45 8.80
C MET A 1 -20.00 18.24 8.27
N MET A 2 -20.26 17.74 7.06
CA MET A 2 -19.42 16.73 6.37
C MET A 2 -18.36 17.37 5.46
N ASP A 3 -18.42 18.69 5.27
CA ASP A 3 -17.68 19.42 4.24
C ASP A 3 -16.21 19.67 4.65
N ALA A 4 -15.97 19.83 5.96
CA ALA A 4 -14.62 20.01 6.52
C ALA A 4 -13.74 18.74 6.47
N HIS A 5 -14.33 17.56 6.28
CA HIS A 5 -13.60 16.30 6.32
C HIS A 5 -12.91 16.00 4.99
N TRP A 6 -13.49 16.42 3.86
CA TRP A 6 -12.94 16.17 2.52
C TRP A 6 -11.59 16.85 2.30
N THR A 7 -11.45 18.09 2.76
CA THR A 7 -10.19 18.83 2.66
C THR A 7 -9.08 18.14 3.45
N ILE A 8 -9.38 17.64 4.65
CA ILE A 8 -8.43 16.91 5.49
C ILE A 8 -8.00 15.60 4.80
N ILE A 9 -8.95 14.87 4.19
CA ILE A 9 -8.68 13.62 3.46
C ILE A 9 -7.75 13.89 2.26
N ILE A 10 -8.00 14.96 1.50
CA ILE A 10 -7.14 15.37 0.38
C ILE A 10 -5.74 15.74 0.86
N LEU A 11 -5.63 16.48 1.98
CA LEU A 11 -4.35 16.86 2.56
C LEU A 11 -3.54 15.63 3.02
N ILE A 12 -4.20 14.68 3.69
CA ILE A 12 -3.59 13.39 4.07
C ILE A 12 -3.12 12.65 2.82
N GLY A 13 -3.95 12.59 1.77
CA GLY A 13 -3.59 11.97 0.49
C GLY A 13 -2.35 12.60 -0.15
N ALA A 14 -2.22 13.94 -0.11
CA ALA A 14 -1.07 14.66 -0.63
C ALA A 14 0.22 14.35 0.16
N VAL A 15 0.14 14.38 1.50
CA VAL A 15 1.28 14.01 2.37
C VAL A 15 1.72 12.58 2.10
N VAL A 16 0.76 11.66 1.98
CA VAL A 16 1.03 10.26 1.65
C VAL A 16 1.68 10.12 0.28
N GLY A 17 1.22 10.87 -0.72
CA GLY A 17 1.83 10.89 -2.05
C GLY A 17 3.30 11.31 -2.02
N VAL A 18 3.65 12.33 -1.23
CA VAL A 18 5.06 12.75 -1.03
C VAL A 18 5.88 11.65 -0.37
N VAL A 19 5.37 11.01 0.69
CA VAL A 19 6.04 9.91 1.38
C VAL A 19 6.25 8.71 0.45
N VAL A 20 5.26 8.36 -0.38
CA VAL A 20 5.38 7.25 -1.34
C VAL A 20 6.37 7.58 -2.44
N GLY A 21 6.35 8.80 -2.99
CA GLY A 21 7.29 9.20 -4.04
C GLY A 21 8.75 9.17 -3.60
N THR A 22 9.00 9.35 -2.30
CA THR A 22 10.34 9.38 -1.70
C THR A 22 10.79 8.01 -1.15
N ILE A 23 9.93 7.30 -0.42
CA ILE A 23 10.26 6.03 0.27
C ILE A 23 9.86 4.79 -0.56
N GLY A 24 8.95 4.96 -1.53
CA GLY A 24 8.48 3.87 -2.40
C GLY A 24 7.44 2.95 -1.78
N THR A 25 6.99 3.15 -0.54
CA THR A 25 5.93 2.32 0.07
C THR A 25 5.16 3.06 1.16
N SER A 26 3.82 3.08 1.10
CA SER A 26 2.94 3.58 2.19
C SER A 26 1.96 2.57 2.74
N GLY A 27 1.79 1.42 2.08
CA GLY A 27 0.75 0.44 2.45
C GLY A 27 0.86 -0.04 3.90
N ALA A 28 2.09 -0.19 4.41
CA ALA A 28 2.35 -0.59 5.79
C ALA A 28 1.80 0.40 6.84
N ILE A 29 1.79 1.69 6.51
CA ILE A 29 1.32 2.77 7.39
C ILE A 29 -0.18 3.05 7.15
N MET A 30 -0.62 2.94 5.90
CA MET A 30 -1.97 3.34 5.52
C MET A 30 -3.04 2.35 5.99
N ILE A 31 -2.77 1.05 5.97
CA ILE A 31 -3.75 0.06 6.44
C ILE A 31 -4.05 0.27 7.94
N PRO A 32 -3.07 0.39 8.85
CA PRO A 32 -3.33 0.78 10.24
C PRO A 32 -4.08 2.10 10.38
N LEU A 33 -3.71 3.14 9.61
CA LEU A 33 -4.39 4.43 9.65
C LEU A 33 -5.89 4.29 9.31
N LEU A 34 -6.21 3.57 8.24
CA LEU A 34 -7.59 3.31 7.80
C LEU A 34 -8.39 2.50 8.84
N VAL A 35 -7.76 1.55 9.51
CA VAL A 35 -8.41 0.75 10.56
C VAL A 35 -8.60 1.55 11.86
N PHE A 36 -7.55 2.20 12.35
CA PHE A 36 -7.57 2.83 13.68
C PHE A 36 -8.15 4.23 13.69
N VAL A 37 -7.98 5.01 12.62
CA VAL A 37 -8.47 6.40 12.53
C VAL A 37 -9.82 6.46 11.83
N PHE A 38 -9.97 5.74 10.72
CA PHE A 38 -11.20 5.76 9.92
C PHE A 38 -12.19 4.64 10.27
N GLY A 39 -11.83 3.74 11.19
CA GLY A 39 -12.72 2.68 11.68
C GLY A 39 -13.09 1.62 10.65
N LEU A 40 -12.32 1.51 9.56
CA LEU A 40 -12.59 0.53 8.49
C LEU A 40 -12.29 -0.90 8.98
N SER A 41 -13.07 -1.86 8.50
CA SER A 41 -12.72 -3.28 8.69
C SER A 41 -11.39 -3.59 7.99
N GLN A 42 -10.63 -4.58 8.47
CA GLN A 42 -9.33 -4.93 7.86
C GLN A 42 -9.45 -5.15 6.35
N THR A 43 -10.46 -5.90 5.90
CA THR A 43 -10.69 -6.20 4.48
C THR A 43 -11.03 -4.94 3.70
N SER A 44 -11.85 -4.06 4.25
CA SER A 44 -12.18 -2.78 3.61
C SER A 44 -10.97 -1.86 3.54
N ALA A 45 -10.21 -1.73 4.62
CA ALA A 45 -8.95 -0.98 4.66
C ALA A 45 -7.94 -1.51 3.63
N GLN A 46 -7.83 -2.83 3.46
CA GLN A 46 -6.98 -3.46 2.46
C GLN A 46 -7.42 -3.06 1.03
N GLY A 47 -8.72 -3.14 0.73
CA GLY A 47 -9.27 -2.75 -0.57
C GLY A 47 -9.13 -1.26 -0.86
N THR A 48 -9.40 -0.40 0.12
CA THR A 48 -9.21 1.06 0.00
C THR A 48 -7.74 1.42 -0.18
N ALA A 49 -6.83 0.74 0.53
CA ALA A 49 -5.39 0.92 0.33
C ALA A 49 -4.95 0.48 -1.07
N LEU A 50 -5.51 -0.60 -1.63
CA LEU A 50 -5.25 -1.02 -3.02
C LEU A 50 -5.76 0.00 -4.04
N LEU A 51 -6.94 0.59 -3.82
CA LEU A 51 -7.45 1.67 -4.67
C LEU A 51 -6.56 2.92 -4.58
N MET A 52 -6.14 3.29 -3.37
CA MET A 52 -5.24 4.43 -3.19
C MET A 52 -3.91 4.16 -3.88
N ALA A 53 -3.35 2.97 -3.68
CA ALA A 53 -2.17 2.43 -4.31
C ALA A 53 -2.45 1.92 -5.73
N SER A 54 -3.41 2.50 -6.44
CA SER A 54 -3.62 2.24 -7.86
C SER A 54 -2.83 3.25 -8.69
N CYS A 55 -3.32 3.60 -9.87
CA CYS A 55 -2.67 4.48 -10.84
C CYS A 55 -2.02 5.75 -10.21
N PRO A 56 -2.68 6.51 -9.33
CA PRO A 56 -2.13 7.80 -8.87
C PRO A 56 -0.84 7.65 -8.04
N LEU A 57 -0.77 6.65 -7.16
CA LEU A 57 0.34 6.49 -6.23
C LEU A 57 1.59 5.90 -6.86
N TRP A 58 1.43 5.04 -7.88
CA TRP A 58 2.56 4.34 -8.50
C TRP A 58 2.90 4.87 -9.89
N ILE A 59 1.91 5.16 -10.72
CA ILE A 59 2.16 5.57 -12.11
C ILE A 59 2.72 7.00 -12.15
N ALA A 60 2.17 7.92 -11.35
CA ALA A 60 2.68 9.30 -11.33
C ALA A 60 4.17 9.40 -10.95
N PRO A 61 4.66 8.83 -9.83
CA PRO A 61 6.10 8.85 -9.53
C PRO A 61 6.93 7.99 -10.50
N MET A 62 6.42 6.84 -10.95
CA MET A 62 7.10 6.04 -11.97
C MET A 62 7.40 6.86 -13.23
N LEU A 63 6.46 7.70 -13.70
CA LEU A 63 6.69 8.56 -14.86
C LEU A 63 7.82 9.57 -14.62
N VAL A 64 7.97 10.07 -13.40
CA VAL A 64 9.08 10.96 -13.02
C VAL A 64 10.42 10.20 -13.07
N TYR A 65 10.50 9.01 -12.48
CA TYR A 65 11.70 8.17 -12.53
C TYR A 65 12.02 7.68 -13.95
N ALA A 66 11.00 7.39 -14.75
CA ALA A 66 11.14 6.98 -16.14
C ALA A 66 11.76 8.09 -16.99
N ARG A 67 11.32 9.34 -16.81
CA ARG A 67 11.92 10.52 -17.48
C ARG A 67 13.38 10.74 -17.08
N ALA A 68 13.77 10.31 -15.88
CA ALA A 68 15.14 10.37 -15.39
C ALA A 68 15.98 9.12 -15.73
N ASN A 69 15.47 8.18 -16.56
CA ASN A 69 16.13 6.92 -16.91
C ASN A 69 16.49 6.01 -15.72
N HIS A 70 15.71 6.09 -14.63
CA HIS A 70 15.90 5.26 -13.43
C HIS A 70 14.94 4.05 -13.37
N VAL A 71 14.37 3.64 -14.51
CA VAL A 71 13.41 2.54 -14.57
C VAL A 71 13.97 1.37 -15.38
N GLU A 72 14.15 0.23 -14.72
CA GLU A 72 14.50 -1.05 -15.33
C GLU A 72 13.24 -1.74 -15.89
N TRP A 73 12.88 -1.40 -17.13
CA TRP A 73 11.61 -1.80 -17.75
C TRP A 73 11.40 -3.32 -17.84
N ARG A 74 12.44 -4.07 -18.20
CA ARG A 74 12.32 -5.53 -18.39
C ARG A 74 12.00 -6.24 -17.07
N LEU A 75 12.75 -5.91 -16.01
CA LEU A 75 12.52 -6.47 -14.69
C LEU A 75 11.18 -5.99 -14.13
N GLY A 76 10.88 -4.70 -14.26
CA GLY A 76 9.64 -4.10 -13.81
C GLY A 76 8.40 -4.75 -14.42
N LEU A 77 8.38 -4.99 -15.74
CA LEU A 77 7.24 -5.61 -16.43
C LEU A 77 7.06 -7.09 -16.06
N LEU A 78 8.16 -7.85 -15.94
CA LEU A 78 8.10 -9.24 -15.50
C LEU A 78 7.54 -9.35 -14.06
N LEU A 79 8.02 -8.50 -13.15
CA LEU A 79 7.48 -8.47 -11.79
C LEU A 79 6.03 -7.98 -11.74
N ALA A 80 5.68 -6.97 -12.54
CA ALA A 80 4.31 -6.43 -12.60
C ALA A 80 3.30 -7.48 -13.08
N THR A 81 3.66 -8.29 -14.08
CA THR A 81 2.78 -9.37 -14.58
C THR A 81 2.59 -10.46 -13.52
N GLY A 82 3.67 -10.90 -12.87
CA GLY A 82 3.58 -11.85 -11.75
C GLY A 82 2.74 -11.29 -10.59
N MET A 83 2.91 -10.00 -10.27
CA MET A 83 2.15 -9.30 -9.23
C MET A 83 0.66 -9.20 -9.58
N ALA A 84 0.31 -8.89 -10.84
CA ALA A 84 -1.06 -8.81 -11.29
C ALA A 84 -1.79 -10.15 -11.08
N VAL A 85 -1.16 -11.25 -11.50
CA VAL A 85 -1.72 -12.60 -11.31
C VAL A 85 -1.80 -12.95 -9.82
N GLY A 86 -0.69 -12.80 -9.08
CA GLY A 86 -0.62 -13.15 -7.67
C GLY A 86 -1.58 -12.36 -6.78
N SER A 87 -1.79 -11.08 -7.08
CA SER A 87 -2.70 -10.21 -6.32
C SER A 87 -4.17 -10.62 -6.46
N ILE A 88 -4.59 -11.11 -7.64
CA ILE A 88 -5.95 -11.59 -7.86
C ILE A 88 -6.22 -12.84 -7.00
N TYR A 89 -5.32 -13.82 -7.02
CA TYR A 89 -5.47 -15.03 -6.21
C TYR A 89 -5.34 -14.74 -4.71
N GLY A 90 -4.40 -13.87 -4.33
CA GLY A 90 -4.22 -13.41 -2.97
C GLY A 90 -5.46 -12.71 -2.42
N ALA A 91 -6.10 -11.83 -3.20
CA ALA A 91 -7.34 -11.16 -2.81
C ALA A 91 -8.49 -12.15 -2.63
N LYS A 92 -8.66 -13.10 -3.55
CA LYS A 92 -9.67 -14.16 -3.44
C LYS A 92 -9.48 -15.00 -2.17
N LEU A 93 -8.25 -15.39 -1.88
CA LEU A 93 -7.92 -16.14 -0.67
C LEU A 93 -8.18 -15.31 0.59
N ALA A 94 -7.79 -14.03 0.60
CA ALA A 94 -8.01 -13.14 1.72
C ALA A 94 -9.50 -12.96 2.06
N MET A 95 -10.37 -12.91 1.06
CA MET A 95 -11.83 -12.82 1.25
C MET A 95 -12.45 -14.06 1.90
N GLN A 96 -11.78 -15.21 1.87
CA GLN A 96 -12.23 -16.45 2.48
C GLN A 96 -11.72 -16.64 3.91
N LEU A 97 -10.76 -15.81 4.35
CA LEU A 97 -10.15 -15.92 5.66
C LEU A 97 -10.84 -15.02 6.69
N PRO A 98 -10.98 -15.47 7.95
CA PRO A 98 -11.49 -14.61 9.02
C PRO A 98 -10.55 -13.41 9.25
N THR A 99 -11.12 -12.25 9.52
CA THR A 99 -10.40 -10.97 9.77
C THR A 99 -9.26 -11.09 10.77
N VAL A 100 -9.41 -11.93 11.80
CA VAL A 100 -8.36 -12.18 12.82
C VAL A 100 -7.09 -12.77 12.21
N PHE A 101 -7.20 -13.67 11.24
CA PHE A 101 -6.04 -14.27 10.57
C PHE A 101 -5.31 -13.24 9.71
N LEU A 102 -6.04 -12.43 8.94
CA LEU A 102 -5.44 -11.34 8.15
C LEU A 102 -4.69 -10.35 9.03
N LYS A 103 -5.31 -9.93 10.14
CA LYS A 103 -4.70 -8.99 11.10
C LYS A 103 -3.43 -9.56 11.73
N ARG A 104 -3.46 -10.82 12.19
CA ARG A 104 -2.29 -11.50 12.77
C ARG A 104 -1.18 -11.71 11.75
N GLY A 105 -1.51 -12.14 10.54
CA GLY A 105 -0.55 -12.33 9.45
C GLY A 105 0.16 -11.03 9.08
N PHE A 106 -0.58 -9.93 8.93
CA PHE A 106 0.01 -8.61 8.69
C PHE A 106 0.91 -8.15 9.84
N ALA A 107 0.49 -8.31 11.09
CA ALA A 107 1.29 -7.95 12.25
C ALA A 107 2.60 -8.76 12.34
N LEU A 108 2.53 -10.07 12.09
CA LEU A 108 3.71 -10.94 12.05
C LEU A 108 4.68 -10.55 10.93
N MET A 109 4.16 -10.20 9.75
CA MET A 109 5.00 -9.73 8.63
C MET A 109 5.74 -8.44 9.01
N LEU A 110 5.04 -7.45 9.58
CA LEU A 110 5.68 -6.21 10.04
C LEU A 110 6.73 -6.46 11.12
N ALA A 111 6.44 -7.33 12.09
CA ALA A 111 7.42 -7.71 13.12
C ALA A 111 8.66 -8.38 12.51
N ALA A 112 8.47 -9.29 11.54
CA ALA A 112 9.58 -9.95 10.85
C ALA A 112 10.45 -8.95 10.06
N VAL A 113 9.84 -8.00 9.36
CA VAL A 113 10.55 -6.94 8.64
C VAL A 113 11.31 -6.05 9.63
N ALA A 114 10.67 -5.61 10.71
CA ALA A 114 11.31 -4.78 11.72
C ALA A 114 12.53 -5.46 12.36
N VAL A 115 12.40 -6.74 12.73
CA VAL A 115 13.49 -7.57 13.25
C VAL A 115 14.62 -7.67 12.22
N ARG A 116 14.29 -8.01 10.98
CA ARG A 116 15.30 -8.16 9.92
C ARG A 116 16.04 -6.85 9.66
N MET A 117 15.33 -5.72 9.61
CA MET A 117 15.95 -4.40 9.43
C MET A 117 16.85 -4.04 10.62
N PHE A 118 16.46 -4.39 11.84
CA PHE A 118 17.28 -4.15 13.03
C PHE A 118 18.61 -4.91 13.01
N PHE A 119 18.63 -6.12 12.43
CA PHE A 119 19.83 -6.94 12.31
C PHE A 119 20.59 -6.73 11.00
N GLN A 120 20.01 -6.03 10.02
CA GLN A 120 20.71 -5.60 8.82
C GLN A 120 21.55 -4.36 9.16
N ARG A 121 22.87 -4.56 9.25
CA ARG A 121 23.86 -3.48 9.31
C ARG A 121 24.00 -2.79 7.97
#